data_AF-A0A554JQI4-F1
#
_entry.id   AF-A0A554JQI4-F1
#
_cell.length_a   1.000
_cell.length_b   1.000
_cell.length_c   1.000
_cell.angle_alpha   90.00
_cell.angle_beta   90.00
_cell.angle_gamma   90.00
#
_symmetry.space_group_name_H-M   'P 1'
#
loop_
_entity.id
_entity.type
_entity.pdbx_description
1 polymer ?
#
loop_
_entity_poly.entity_id
_entity_poly.type
_entity_poly.pdbx_seq_one_letter_code
_entity_poly.pdbx_strand_id
1 'polypeptide(L)'
;MLDIQQKRKFRNVIYHRVTLGLLFILVALALHSTWKVYLKRRESLMMKEASITRLKELDSRNQELESKIKKLGTVSGVEEEIRSKFSVAKSDENVVIIVREDGGSTTPKAEKTGFWAKLISLFD
;
A
#
# COMPACT_ATOMS: atom_id res chain seq x y z
N MET A 1 -54.46 9.58 45.71
CA MET A 1 -53.94 8.76 46.83
C MET A 1 -53.15 7.50 46.39
N LEU A 2 -52.97 7.22 45.10
CA LEU A 2 -52.26 6.02 44.59
C LEU A 2 -50.72 6.17 44.45
N ASP A 3 -50.21 7.39 44.57
CA ASP A 3 -48.82 7.73 44.21
C ASP A 3 -47.78 7.22 45.24
N ILE A 4 -48.14 7.20 46.52
CA ILE A 4 -47.23 6.80 47.61
C ILE A 4 -47.01 5.27 47.62
N GLN A 5 -48.03 4.49 47.27
CA GLN A 5 -47.94 3.03 47.24
C GLN A 5 -47.15 2.53 46.02
N GLN A 6 -47.27 3.20 44.86
CA GLN A 6 -46.50 2.85 43.67
C GLN A 6 -45.00 3.09 43.88
N LYS A 7 -44.61 4.20 44.52
CA LYS A 7 -43.19 4.49 44.85
C LYS A 7 -42.54 3.42 45.73
N ARG A 8 -43.28 2.84 46.69
CA ARG A 8 -42.77 1.74 47.54
C ARG A 8 -42.55 0.44 46.78
N LYS A 9 -43.49 0.06 45.89
CA LYS A 9 -43.36 -1.14 45.05
C LYS A 9 -42.24 -1.01 44.03
N PHE A 10 -42.10 0.16 43.41
CA PHE A 10 -41.01 0.45 42.46
C PHE A 10 -39.63 0.36 43.15
N ARG A 11 -39.51 0.86 44.39
CA ARG A 11 -38.27 0.74 45.16
C ARG A 11 -37.92 -0.73 45.46
N ASN A 12 -38.88 -1.56 45.83
CA ASN A 12 -38.60 -2.99 46.06
C ASN A 12 -38.20 -3.74 44.78
N VAL A 13 -38.79 -3.39 43.63
CA VAL A 13 -38.41 -4.00 42.34
C VAL A 13 -37.02 -3.55 41.92
N ILE A 14 -36.66 -2.27 42.07
CA ILE A 14 -35.35 -1.72 41.68
C ILE A 14 -34.22 -2.22 42.61
N TYR A 15 -34.48 -2.36 43.90
CA TYR A 15 -33.45 -2.76 44.88
C TYR A 15 -33.37 -4.29 45.09
N HIS A 16 -34.12 -5.07 44.30
CA HIS A 16 -33.99 -6.52 44.33
C HIS A 16 -32.67 -6.93 43.66
N ARG A 17 -31.88 -7.80 44.32
CA ARG A 17 -30.55 -8.22 43.81
C ARG A 17 -30.59 -8.76 42.37
N VAL A 18 -31.71 -9.38 41.99
CA VAL A 18 -31.95 -9.95 40.66
C VAL A 18 -32.10 -8.86 39.58
N THR A 19 -32.88 -7.81 39.84
CA THR A 19 -33.07 -6.72 38.86
C THR A 19 -31.81 -5.91 38.68
N LEU A 20 -31.04 -5.72 39.76
CA LEU A 20 -29.73 -5.07 39.71
C LEU A 20 -28.72 -5.90 38.88
N GLY A 21 -28.73 -7.23 39.03
CA GLY A 21 -27.92 -8.13 38.22
C GLY A 21 -28.30 -8.10 36.73
N LEU A 22 -29.59 -8.14 36.42
CA LEU A 22 -30.09 -8.00 35.05
C LEU A 22 -29.68 -6.66 34.43
N LEU A 23 -29.83 -5.57 35.17
CA LEU A 23 -29.43 -4.23 34.74
C LEU A 23 -27.91 -4.17 34.48
N PHE A 24 -27.10 -4.77 35.37
CA PHE A 24 -25.66 -4.83 35.20
C PHE A 24 -25.25 -5.57 33.92
N ILE A 25 -25.91 -6.69 33.62
CA ILE A 25 -25.67 -7.45 32.38
C ILE A 25 -26.03 -6.60 31.15
N LEU A 26 -27.18 -5.91 31.16
CA LEU A 26 -27.58 -5.02 30.07
C LEU A 26 -26.58 -3.89 29.85
N VAL A 27 -26.09 -3.27 30.92
CA VAL A 27 -25.06 -2.22 30.84
C VAL A 27 -23.75 -2.79 30.31
N ALA A 28 -23.32 -3.96 30.76
CA ALA A 28 -22.10 -4.61 30.27
C ALA A 28 -22.18 -4.93 28.78
N LEU A 29 -23.33 -5.41 28.29
CA LEU A 29 -23.58 -5.66 26.87
C LEU A 29 -23.55 -4.36 26.05
N ALA A 30 -24.17 -3.30 26.55
CA ALA A 30 -24.17 -1.99 25.89
C ALA A 30 -22.75 -1.40 25.80
N LEU A 31 -21.97 -1.49 26.88
CA LEU A 31 -20.57 -1.07 26.91
C LEU A 31 -19.73 -1.86 25.91
N HIS A 32 -19.85 -3.20 25.89
CA HIS A 32 -19.12 -4.05 24.95
C HIS A 32 -19.46 -3.75 23.49
N SER A 33 -20.75 -3.56 23.19
CA SER A 33 -21.23 -3.20 21.85
C SER A 33 -20.67 -1.85 21.40
N THR A 34 -20.77 -0.83 22.26
CA THR A 34 -20.28 0.52 21.97
C THR A 34 -18.76 0.54 21.76
N TRP A 35 -18.03 -0.24 22.57
CA TRP A 35 -16.57 -0.36 22.44
C TRP A 35 -16.17 -0.97 21.09
N LYS A 36 -16.83 -2.06 20.65
CA LYS A 36 -16.59 -2.67 19.33
C LYS A 36 -16.87 -1.70 18.19
N VAL A 37 -17.97 -0.95 18.27
CA VAL A 37 -18.32 0.05 17.25
C VAL A 37 -17.29 1.18 17.21
N TYR A 38 -16.82 1.64 18.37
CA TYR A 38 -15.79 2.67 18.45
C TYR A 38 -14.46 2.20 17.82
N LEU A 39 -14.04 0.97 18.11
CA LEU A 39 -12.84 0.39 17.52
C LEU A 39 -12.96 0.26 16.00
N LYS A 40 -14.11 -0.24 15.53
CA LYS A 40 -14.40 -0.42 14.10
C LYS A 40 -14.47 0.91 13.34
N ARG A 41 -14.93 1.99 13.98
CA ARG A 41 -14.91 3.35 13.40
C ARG A 41 -13.47 3.80 13.11
N ARG A 42 -12.54 3.54 14.03
CA ARG A 42 -11.13 3.92 13.86
C ARG A 42 -10.46 3.15 12.73
N GLU A 43 -10.68 1.84 12.66
CA GLU A 43 -10.18 1.01 11.54
C GLU A 43 -10.76 1.47 10.19
N SER A 44 -12.05 1.78 10.13
CA SER A 44 -12.72 2.22 8.90
C SER A 44 -12.16 3.55 8.39
N LEU A 45 -11.77 4.46 9.28
CA LEU A 45 -11.13 5.73 8.89
C LEU A 45 -9.74 5.50 8.30
N MET A 46 -8.92 4.65 8.92
CA MET A 46 -7.60 4.32 8.39
C MET A 46 -7.68 3.62 7.03
N MET A 47 -8.62 2.68 6.87
CA MET A 47 -8.85 2.02 5.58
C MET A 47 -9.33 3.01 4.52
N LYS A 48 -10.22 3.95 4.87
CA LYS A 48 -10.69 5.00 3.95
C LYS A 48 -9.54 5.88 3.46
N GLU A 49 -8.66 6.32 4.35
CA GLU A 49 -7.50 7.12 3.97
C GLU A 49 -6.56 6.34 3.04
N ALA A 50 -6.26 5.09 3.36
CA ALA A 50 -5.44 4.22 2.49
C ALA A 50 -6.07 4.05 1.10
N SER A 51 -7.39 3.84 1.02
CA SER A 51 -8.12 3.75 -0.24
C SER A 51 -8.08 5.05 -1.05
N ILE A 52 -8.19 6.22 -0.40
CA ILE A 52 -8.10 7.52 -1.07
C ILE A 52 -6.70 7.74 -1.63
N THR A 53 -5.65 7.42 -0.87
CA THR A 53 -4.27 7.56 -1.34
C THR A 53 -4.00 6.66 -2.54
N ARG A 54 -4.46 5.39 -2.50
CA ARG A 54 -4.36 4.47 -3.64
C ARG A 54 -5.11 4.99 -4.86
N LEU A 55 -6.32 5.52 -4.67
CA LEU A 55 -7.09 6.12 -5.77
C LEU A 55 -6.35 7.27 -6.42
N LYS A 56 -5.76 8.17 -5.63
CA LYS A 56 -4.98 9.30 -6.16
C LYS A 56 -3.74 8.83 -6.93
N GLU A 57 -3.04 7.83 -6.41
CA GLU A 57 -1.87 7.25 -7.10
C GLU A 57 -2.29 6.62 -8.43
N LEU A 58 -3.36 5.81 -8.45
CA LEU A 58 -3.87 5.21 -9.68
C LEU A 58 -4.33 6.26 -10.69
N ASP A 59 -5.00 7.32 -10.25
CA ASP A 59 -5.45 8.39 -11.13
C ASP A 59 -4.26 9.14 -11.75
N SER A 60 -3.23 9.45 -10.96
CA SER A 60 -1.99 10.06 -11.49
C SER A 60 -1.29 9.17 -12.51
N ARG A 61 -1.23 7.85 -12.27
CA ARG A 61 -0.63 6.88 -13.19
C ARG A 61 -1.45 6.76 -14.47
N ASN A 62 -2.78 6.77 -14.37
CA ASN A 62 -3.66 6.75 -15.54
C ASN A 62 -3.45 8.01 -16.40
N GLN A 63 -3.40 9.20 -15.79
CA GLN A 63 -3.14 10.44 -16.53
C GLN A 63 -1.76 10.44 -17.21
N GLU A 64 -0.73 9.94 -16.52
CA GLU A 64 0.60 9.79 -17.10
C GLU A 64 0.58 8.82 -18.29
N LEU A 65 -0.05 7.66 -18.14
CA LEU A 65 -0.16 6.65 -19.20
C LEU A 65 -0.97 7.17 -20.39
N GLU A 66 -2.09 7.86 -20.16
CA GLU A 66 -2.86 8.50 -21.23
C GLU A 66 -2.02 9.54 -21.98
N SER A 67 -1.23 10.33 -21.27
CA SER A 67 -0.33 11.30 -21.91
C SER A 67 0.73 10.60 -22.79
N LYS A 68 1.27 9.46 -22.32
CA LYS A 68 2.23 8.66 -23.09
C LYS A 68 1.59 8.02 -24.30
N ILE A 69 0.38 7.47 -24.16
CA ILE A 69 -0.39 6.90 -25.28
C ILE A 69 -0.67 7.97 -26.33
N LYS A 70 -1.10 9.18 -25.91
CA LYS A 70 -1.31 10.31 -26.83
C LYS A 70 -0.04 10.69 -27.56
N LYS A 71 1.11 10.74 -26.88
CA LYS A 71 2.41 10.99 -27.51
C LYS A 71 2.76 9.90 -28.53
N LEU A 72 2.67 8.63 -28.16
CA LEU A 72 2.94 7.48 -29.04
C LEU A 72 1.95 7.36 -30.22
N GLY A 73 0.77 7.97 -30.13
CA GLY A 73 -0.17 8.04 -31.26
C GLY A 73 0.22 9.05 -32.35
N THR A 74 1.21 9.91 -32.10
CA THR A 74 1.69 10.90 -33.07
C THR A 74 2.90 10.40 -33.83
N VAL A 75 3.04 10.79 -35.10
CA VAL A 75 4.20 10.43 -35.94
C VAL A 75 5.53 10.85 -35.28
N SER A 76 5.56 12.03 -34.67
CA SER A 76 6.73 12.53 -33.94
C SER A 76 7.05 11.70 -32.71
N GLY A 77 6.05 11.27 -31.93
CA GLY A 77 6.29 10.48 -30.72
C GLY A 77 6.70 9.04 -31.00
N VAL A 78 6.21 8.44 -32.11
CA VAL A 78 6.71 7.14 -32.58
C VAL A 78 8.16 7.25 -33.03
N GLU A 79 8.50 8.28 -33.80
CA GLU A 79 9.88 8.51 -34.25
C GLU A 79 10.83 8.72 -33.07
N GLU A 80 10.43 9.50 -32.06
CA GLU A 80 11.22 9.77 -30.86
C GLU A 80 11.44 8.51 -30.01
N GLU A 81 10.40 7.69 -29.81
CA GLU A 81 10.53 6.43 -29.06
C GLU A 81 11.46 5.46 -29.79
N ILE A 82 11.32 5.33 -31.12
CA ILE A 82 12.19 4.47 -31.95
C ILE A 82 13.65 4.95 -31.91
N ARG A 83 13.90 6.26 -32.04
CA ARG A 83 15.24 6.85 -31.92
C ARG A 83 15.84 6.58 -30.54
N SER A 84 15.04 6.68 -29.47
CA SER A 84 15.52 6.43 -28.09
C SER A 84 15.85 4.96 -27.81
N LYS A 85 15.06 4.03 -28.35
CA LYS A 85 15.17 2.58 -28.04
C LYS A 85 16.18 1.87 -28.92
N PHE A 86 16.30 2.28 -30.16
CA PHE A 86 17.08 1.55 -31.17
C PHE A 86 18.27 2.37 -31.69
N SER A 87 18.48 3.60 -31.21
CA SER A 87 19.57 4.48 -31.66
C SER A 87 19.66 4.61 -33.19
N VAL A 88 18.51 4.57 -33.87
CA VAL A 88 18.41 4.61 -35.33
C VAL A 88 18.34 6.05 -35.83
N ALA A 89 18.97 6.31 -36.97
CA ALA A 89 18.82 7.55 -37.73
C ALA A 89 18.03 7.29 -39.03
N LYS A 90 17.49 8.35 -39.62
CA LYS A 90 16.96 8.29 -40.99
C LYS A 90 18.08 8.00 -41.98
N SER A 91 17.73 7.53 -43.18
CA SER A 91 18.70 7.13 -44.22
C SER A 91 19.65 8.27 -44.64
N ASP A 92 19.31 9.52 -44.32
CA ASP A 92 20.05 10.74 -44.60
C ASP A 92 20.74 11.37 -43.36
N GLU A 93 20.68 10.71 -42.19
CA GLU A 93 21.30 11.17 -40.93
C GLU A 93 22.38 10.19 -40.44
N ASN A 94 23.49 10.70 -39.89
CA ASN A 94 24.58 9.89 -39.31
C ASN A 94 24.57 9.97 -37.77
N VAL A 95 24.54 8.83 -37.07
CA VAL A 95 24.64 8.76 -35.60
C VAL A 95 26.09 8.55 -35.18
N VAL A 96 26.61 9.42 -34.31
CA VAL A 96 27.94 9.28 -33.71
C VAL A 96 27.78 8.93 -32.22
N ILE A 97 28.18 7.71 -31.84
CA ILE A 97 28.18 7.27 -30.44
C ILE A 97 29.58 7.51 -29.88
N ILE A 98 29.72 8.53 -29.03
CA ILE A 98 30.99 8.83 -28.34
C ILE A 98 31.03 7.98 -27.06
N VAL A 99 31.74 6.86 -27.12
CA VAL A 99 32.09 6.08 -25.93
C VAL A 99 33.29 6.74 -25.28
N ARG A 100 33.15 7.17 -24.03
CA ARG A 100 34.29 7.58 -23.22
C ARG A 100 34.91 6.30 -22.67
N GLU A 101 36.14 5.98 -23.07
CA GLU A 101 36.93 4.97 -22.34
C GLU A 101 37.28 5.61 -20.99
N ASP A 102 36.57 5.19 -19.96
CA ASP A 102 36.89 5.50 -18.59
C ASP A 102 38.20 4.78 -18.26
N GLY A 103 39.33 5.43 -18.57
CA GLY A 103 40.66 5.15 -18.05
C GLY A 103 41.14 3.70 -18.14
N GLY A 104 42.13 3.45 -18.99
CA GLY A 104 42.95 2.24 -18.90
C GLY A 104 43.49 2.04 -17.48
N SER A 105 42.94 1.04 -16.78
CA SER A 105 43.63 0.35 -15.70
C SER A 105 43.75 -1.11 -16.10
N THR A 106 44.97 -1.49 -16.49
CA THR A 106 45.45 -2.86 -16.45
C THR A 106 45.10 -3.48 -15.09
N THR A 107 44.03 -4.24 -15.05
CA THR A 107 43.68 -5.05 -13.89
C THR A 107 43.99 -6.49 -14.27
N PRO A 108 44.90 -7.17 -13.57
CA PRO A 108 45.24 -8.54 -13.88
C PRO A 108 43.99 -9.41 -13.75
N LYS A 109 43.88 -10.38 -14.66
CA LYS A 109 42.91 -11.47 -14.69
C LYS A 109 42.63 -11.92 -13.25
N ALA A 110 41.47 -11.54 -12.72
CA ALA A 110 41.06 -11.92 -11.38
C ALA A 110 41.04 -13.44 -11.31
N GLU A 111 42.00 -14.02 -10.59
CA GLU A 111 41.95 -15.42 -10.18
C GLU A 111 40.63 -15.62 -9.45
N LYS A 112 39.82 -16.56 -9.94
CA LYS A 112 38.58 -16.97 -9.29
C LYS A 112 38.91 -17.79 -8.04
N THR A 113 39.45 -17.14 -7.01
CA THR A 113 39.45 -17.68 -5.65
C THR A 113 38.11 -17.39 -4.98
N GLY A 114 37.03 -17.73 -5.67
CA GLY A 114 35.67 -17.71 -5.12
C GLY A 114 35.41 -18.99 -4.34
N PHE A 115 34.67 -18.90 -3.24
CA PHE A 115 34.25 -19.99 -2.35
C PHE A 115 33.80 -21.28 -3.08
N TRP A 116 33.22 -21.14 -4.27
CA TRP A 116 32.83 -22.22 -5.19
C TRP A 116 34.00 -23.07 -5.71
N ALA A 117 35.16 -22.49 -5.96
CA ALA A 117 36.36 -23.21 -6.39
C ALA A 117 36.89 -24.15 -5.28
N LYS A 118 36.73 -23.78 -4.00
CA LYS A 118 37.12 -24.61 -2.84
C LYS A 118 36.16 -25.78 -2.58
N LEU A 119 34.89 -25.63 -2.94
CA LEU A 119 33.90 -26.71 -2.81
C LEU A 119 34.12 -27.80 -3.87
N ILE A 120 34.52 -27.42 -5.08
CA ILE A 120 34.77 -28.38 -6.17
C ILE A 120 36.05 -29.20 -5.91
N SER A 121 37.08 -28.62 -5.30
CA SER A 121 38.34 -29.32 -5.00
C SER A 121 38.27 -30.34 -3.86
N LEU A 122 37.11 -30.52 -3.21
CA LEU A 122 36.90 -31.47 -2.11
C LEU A 122 36.26 -32.79 -2.56
N PHE A 123 35.83 -32.86 -3.84
CA PHE A 123 35.19 -34.03 -4.45
C PHE A 123 36.05 -34.67 -5.54
N ASP A 124 37.31 -34.27 -5.65
CA ASP A 124 38.36 -34.89 -6.48
C ASP A 124 39.29 -35.71 -5.58
#